data_AF-A0A971EGZ6-F1
#
_entry.id   AF-A0A971EGZ6-F1
#
_cell.length_a   1.000
_cell.length_b   1.000
_cell.length_c   1.000
_cell.angle_alpha   90.00
_cell.angle_beta   90.00
_cell.angle_gamma   90.00
#
_symmetry.space_group_name_H-M   'P 1'
#
loop_
_entity.id
_entity.type
_entity.pdbx_description
1 polymer ?
#
loop_
_entity_poly.entity_id
_entity_poly.type
_entity_poly.pdbx_seq_one_letter_code
_entity_poly.pdbx_strand_id
1 'polypeptide(L)'
;MTGTRREAQVMVSLDRGEVWIRDEDSYLTPGELRILRMLKRREGRPVPAEILAAQVCDDPAGYGCASPKHHISSLRRKLRHSEERPVIATRRGLGYYLVEGSLSFSEEGD
;
A
#
# COMPACT_ATOMS: atom_id res chain seq x y z
N MET A 1 28.80 -19.85 -2.60
CA MET A 1 28.59 -18.55 -1.92
C MET A 1 27.18 -18.07 -2.22
N THR A 2 26.19 -18.51 -1.44
CA THR A 2 24.83 -17.95 -1.48
C THR A 2 24.77 -16.86 -0.43
N GLY A 3 25.08 -15.63 -0.85
CA GLY A 3 24.83 -14.47 -0.01
C GLY A 3 23.33 -14.37 0.21
N THR A 4 22.86 -14.70 1.41
CA THR A 4 21.49 -14.42 1.86
C THR A 4 21.29 -12.92 1.75
N ARG A 5 20.70 -12.46 0.63
CA ARG A 5 20.23 -11.09 0.45
C ARG A 5 19.23 -10.90 1.60
N ARG A 6 19.63 -10.17 2.65
CA ARG A 6 18.69 -9.76 3.70
C ARG A 6 17.69 -8.85 3.01
N GLU A 7 16.58 -9.42 2.54
CA GLU A 7 15.50 -8.63 1.98
C GLU A 7 15.06 -7.65 3.06
N ALA A 8 15.06 -6.35 2.72
CA ALA A 8 14.54 -5.34 3.60
C ALA A 8 13.04 -5.64 3.80
N GLN A 9 12.71 -6.28 4.91
CA GLN A 9 11.33 -6.56 5.28
C GLN A 9 10.64 -5.20 5.51
N VAL A 10 9.62 -4.93 4.69
CA VAL A 10 8.74 -3.78 4.87
C VAL A 10 7.63 -4.24 5.81
N MET A 11 7.59 -3.63 6.98
CA MET A 11 6.52 -3.79 7.95
C MET A 11 5.53 -2.63 7.82
N VAL A 12 4.25 -2.93 7.92
CA VAL A 12 3.20 -1.91 7.87
C VAL A 12 2.32 -2.02 9.11
N SER A 13 2.17 -0.91 9.84
CA SER A 13 1.15 -0.77 10.88
C SER A 13 -0.06 -0.05 10.30
N LEU A 14 -1.16 -0.78 10.13
CA LEU A 14 -2.40 -0.20 9.61
C LEU A 14 -3.10 0.67 10.66
N ASP A 15 -2.89 0.44 11.95
CA ASP A 15 -3.53 1.19 13.04
C ASP A 15 -2.89 2.58 13.20
N ARG A 16 -1.56 2.64 13.13
CA ARG A 16 -0.81 3.90 13.22
C ARG A 16 -0.71 4.65 11.89
N GLY A 17 -0.98 3.98 10.77
CA GLY A 17 -0.78 4.56 9.45
C GLY A 17 0.70 4.68 9.06
N GLU A 18 1.55 3.87 9.68
CA GLU A 18 3.00 3.96 9.58
C GLU A 18 3.54 2.79 8.75
N VAL A 19 4.47 3.10 7.85
CA VAL A 19 5.26 2.07 7.16
C VAL A 19 6.64 2.09 7.80
N TRP A 20 6.94 0.99 8.48
CA TRP A 20 8.22 0.74 9.11
C TRP A 20 9.05 -0.06 8.11
N ILE A 21 9.88 0.64 7.35
CA ILE A 21 10.94 -0.04 6.61
C ILE A 21 12.14 -0.05 7.53
N ARG A 22 12.83 -1.19 7.65
CA ARG A 22 13.92 -1.45 8.62
C ARG A 22 15.12 -0.47 8.64
N ASP A 23 15.06 0.65 7.91
CA ASP A 23 16.04 1.75 7.89
C ASP A 23 15.40 3.13 7.57
N GLU A 24 14.07 3.26 7.42
CA GLU A 24 13.43 4.53 7.02
C GLU A 24 11.98 4.59 7.55
N ASP A 25 11.75 5.41 8.58
CA ASP A 25 10.42 5.67 9.13
C ASP A 25 9.65 6.61 8.19
N SER A 26 8.77 6.04 7.36
CA SER A 26 7.95 6.80 6.42
C SER A 26 6.47 6.69 6.78
N TYR A 27 5.83 7.83 6.98
CA TYR A 27 4.40 7.91 7.29
C TYR A 27 3.55 7.84 6.03
N LEU A 28 2.42 7.13 6.08
CA LEU A 28 1.40 7.20 5.04
C LEU A 28 0.50 8.40 5.26
N THR A 29 0.12 9.08 4.18
CA THR A 29 -0.97 10.05 4.25
C THR A 29 -2.30 9.32 4.50
N PRO A 30 -3.34 10.01 5.00
CA PRO A 30 -4.65 9.40 5.20
C PRO A 30 -5.21 8.70 3.95
N GLY A 31 -5.04 9.32 2.77
CA GLY A 31 -5.44 8.74 1.49
C GLY A 31 -4.65 7.49 1.09
N GLU A 32 -3.33 7.49 1.32
CA GLU A 32 -2.49 6.31 1.08
C GLU A 32 -2.85 5.15 1.99
N LEU A 33 -3.03 5.42 3.29
CA LEU A 33 -3.46 4.42 4.27
C LEU A 33 -4.82 3.82 3.90
N ARG A 34 -5.77 4.66 3.48
CA ARG A 34 -7.11 4.20 3.09
C ARG A 34 -7.07 3.29 1.87
N ILE A 35 -6.30 3.63 0.83
CA ILE A 35 -6.08 2.74 -0.32
C ILE A 35 -5.43 1.44 0.13
N LEU A 36 -4.37 1.50 0.94
CA LEU A 36 -3.67 0.29 1.39
C LEU A 36 -4.59 -0.65 2.18
N ARG A 37 -5.42 -0.12 3.09
CA ARG A 37 -6.45 -0.89 3.82
C ARG A 37 -7.45 -1.56 2.88
N MET A 38 -7.90 -0.87 1.83
CA MET A 38 -8.81 -1.49 0.85
C MET A 38 -8.16 -2.64 0.09
N LEU A 39 -6.91 -2.44 -0.36
CA LEU A 39 -6.17 -3.47 -1.08
C LEU A 39 -5.86 -4.67 -0.18
N LYS A 40 -5.52 -4.46 1.10
CA LYS A 40 -5.28 -5.54 2.07
C LYS A 40 -6.55 -6.34 2.37
N ARG A 41 -7.71 -5.68 2.55
CA ARG A 41 -8.99 -6.38 2.74
C ARG A 41 -9.38 -7.28 1.56
N ARG A 42 -8.83 -7.00 0.39
CA ARG A 42 -9.05 -7.75 -0.86
C ARG A 42 -7.71 -8.21 -1.44
N GLU A 43 -6.81 -8.69 -0.59
CA GLU A 43 -5.48 -9.14 -1.02
C GLU A 43 -5.59 -10.15 -2.18
N GLY A 44 -4.70 -10.00 -3.18
CA GLY A 44 -4.75 -10.79 -4.43
C GLY A 44 -5.90 -10.42 -5.39
N ARG A 45 -6.88 -9.61 -4.99
CA ARG A 45 -8.06 -9.26 -5.81
C ARG A 45 -8.03 -7.77 -6.22
N PRO A 46 -8.18 -7.46 -7.52
CA PRO A 46 -8.21 -6.08 -8.00
C PRO A 46 -9.36 -5.29 -7.42
N VAL A 47 -9.03 -4.07 -7.01
CA VAL A 47 -9.97 -2.99 -6.72
C VAL A 47 -9.94 -2.02 -7.89
N PRO A 48 -11.09 -1.73 -8.52
CA PRO A 48 -11.17 -0.77 -9.63
C PRO A 48 -10.67 0.62 -9.22
N ALA A 49 -10.03 1.34 -10.16
CA ALA A 49 -9.49 2.66 -9.90
C ALA A 49 -10.57 3.68 -9.48
N GLU A 50 -11.76 3.58 -10.06
CA GLU A 50 -12.93 4.40 -9.70
C GLU A 50 -13.40 4.17 -8.25
N ILE A 51 -13.35 2.92 -7.77
CA ILE A 51 -13.71 2.57 -6.39
C ILE A 51 -12.65 3.11 -5.42
N LEU A 52 -11.37 3.02 -5.78
CA LEU A 52 -10.30 3.66 -5.00
C LEU A 52 -10.50 5.17 -4.96
N ALA A 53 -10.78 5.81 -6.11
CA ALA A 53 -11.01 7.26 -6.20
C ALA A 53 -12.17 7.72 -5.32
N ALA A 54 -13.33 7.07 -5.44
CA ALA A 54 -14.51 7.35 -4.65
C ALA A 54 -14.19 7.24 -3.15
N GLN A 55 -13.46 6.18 -2.77
CA GLN A 55 -13.07 6.01 -1.40
C GLN A 55 -12.19 7.17 -0.93
N VAL A 56 -11.14 7.59 -1.64
CA VAL A 56 -10.27 8.68 -1.15
C VAL A 56 -10.99 10.02 -1.11
N CYS A 57 -11.91 10.26 -2.05
CA CYS A 57 -12.68 11.50 -2.18
C CYS A 57 -13.70 11.71 -1.06
N ASP A 58 -14.28 10.62 -0.54
CA ASP A 58 -15.22 10.61 0.58
C ASP A 58 -14.48 10.78 1.92
N ASP A 59 -13.49 11.68 1.98
CA ASP A 59 -12.73 11.98 3.20
C ASP A 59 -13.41 13.12 3.96
N PRO A 60 -14.00 12.86 5.13
CA PRO A 60 -14.60 13.91 5.96
C PRO A 60 -13.58 14.96 6.42
N ALA A 61 -12.27 14.67 6.34
CA ALA A 61 -11.21 15.63 6.65
C ALA A 61 -10.96 16.66 5.52
N GLY A 62 -11.64 16.54 4.36
CA GLY A 62 -11.64 17.57 3.31
C GLY A 62 -10.37 17.67 2.48
N TYR A 63 -9.45 16.70 2.58
CA TYR A 63 -8.32 16.61 1.67
C TYR A 63 -8.84 16.29 0.26
N GLY A 64 -8.64 17.23 -0.67
CA GLY A 64 -9.26 17.19 -2.00
C GLY A 64 -9.09 15.87 -2.76
N CYS A 65 -10.00 15.65 -3.71
CA CYS A 65 -10.12 14.43 -4.52
C CYS A 65 -8.89 14.20 -5.41
N ALA A 66 -7.78 13.72 -4.84
CA ALA A 66 -6.57 13.42 -5.57
C ALA A 66 -6.74 12.10 -6.35
N SER A 67 -6.09 12.03 -7.52
CA SER A 67 -6.18 10.84 -8.36
C SER A 67 -5.68 9.60 -7.61
N PRO A 68 -6.41 8.46 -7.64
CA PRO A 68 -5.95 7.21 -7.02
C PRO A 68 -4.59 6.78 -7.57
N LYS A 69 -4.26 7.14 -8.82
CA LYS A 69 -2.95 6.88 -9.43
C LYS A 69 -1.81 7.56 -8.68
N HIS A 70 -2.02 8.77 -8.17
CA HIS A 70 -1.01 9.50 -7.41
C HIS A 70 -0.69 8.76 -6.10
N HIS A 71 -1.73 8.39 -5.35
CA HIS A 71 -1.58 7.63 -4.12
C HIS A 71 -0.93 6.27 -4.36
N ILE A 72 -1.30 5.55 -5.44
CA ILE A 72 -0.67 4.27 -5.80
C ILE A 72 0.83 4.46 -6.10
N SER A 73 1.21 5.51 -6.83
CA SER A 73 2.62 5.80 -7.12
C SER A 73 3.42 6.12 -5.86
N SER A 74 2.85 6.92 -4.93
CA SER A 74 3.50 7.21 -3.66
C SER A 74 3.59 6.00 -2.74
N LEU A 75 2.54 5.17 -2.67
CA LEU A 75 2.57 3.89 -1.96
C LEU A 75 3.64 2.96 -2.52
N ARG A 76 3.73 2.80 -3.85
CA ARG A 76 4.77 1.96 -4.47
C ARG A 76 6.17 2.39 -4.06
N ARG A 77 6.44 3.70 -4.04
CA ARG A 77 7.72 4.25 -3.58
C ARG A 77 7.99 3.91 -2.11
N LYS A 78 7.03 4.21 -1.22
CA LYS A 78 7.14 3.97 0.22
C LYS A 78 7.22 2.48 0.57
N LEU A 79 6.60 1.61 -0.22
CA LEU A 79 6.61 0.16 0.02
C LEU A 79 7.79 -0.56 -0.66
N ARG A 80 8.71 0.18 -1.28
CA ARG A 80 9.83 -0.36 -2.09
C ARG A 80 9.36 -1.36 -3.14
N HIS A 81 8.23 -1.05 -3.79
CA HIS A 81 7.73 -1.81 -4.92
C HIS A 81 8.73 -1.72 -6.08
N SER A 82 9.09 -2.87 -6.63
CA SER A 82 9.89 -3.00 -7.85
C SER A 82 9.41 -4.18 -8.68
N GLU A 83 9.96 -4.37 -9.87
CA GLU A 83 9.68 -5.56 -10.70
C GLU A 83 10.15 -6.85 -10.02
N GLU A 84 11.28 -6.80 -9.29
CA GLU A 84 11.80 -7.93 -8.51
C GLU A 84 10.96 -8.20 -7.25
N ARG A 85 10.29 -7.17 -6.72
CA ARG A 85 9.48 -7.25 -5.49
C ARG A 85 8.15 -6.50 -5.68
N PRO A 86 7.20 -7.09 -6.42
CA PRO A 86 5.93 -6.44 -6.69
C PRO A 86 5.06 -6.42 -5.43
N VAL A 87 4.89 -5.25 -4.82
CA VAL A 87 3.95 -5.04 -3.71
C VAL A 87 2.52 -4.70 -4.18
N ILE A 88 2.33 -3.63 -4.97
CA ILE A 88 1.04 -3.25 -5.53
C ILE A 88 1.07 -3.46 -7.05
N ALA A 89 0.36 -4.47 -7.53
CA ALA A 89 0.31 -4.80 -8.95
C ALA A 89 -0.93 -4.21 -9.63
N THR A 90 -0.85 -4.04 -10.95
CA THR A 90 -1.97 -3.57 -11.78
C THR A 90 -2.48 -4.72 -12.61
N ARG A 91 -3.79 -5.02 -12.52
CA ARG A 91 -4.45 -5.89 -13.48
C ARG A 91 -5.14 -5.02 -14.53
N ARG A 92 -4.60 -5.01 -15.75
CA ARG A 92 -5.07 -4.15 -16.85
C ARG A 92 -6.58 -4.28 -17.03
N GLY A 93 -7.28 -3.15 -17.11
CA GLY A 93 -8.74 -3.08 -17.22
C GLY A 93 -9.53 -3.35 -15.93
N LEU A 94 -8.90 -3.90 -14.87
CA LEU A 94 -9.59 -4.29 -13.63
C LEU A 94 -9.18 -3.46 -12.41
N GLY A 95 -7.98 -2.88 -12.40
CA GLY A 95 -7.52 -1.99 -11.32
C GLY A 95 -6.26 -2.48 -10.62
N TYR A 96 -6.17 -2.26 -9.31
CA TYR A 96 -4.97 -2.48 -8.51
C TYR A 96 -5.21 -3.51 -7.42
N TYR A 97 -4.19 -4.31 -7.08
CA TYR A 97 -4.27 -5.28 -5.99
C TYR A 97 -2.96 -5.32 -5.21
N LEU A 98 -3.08 -5.66 -3.92
CA LEU A 98 -1.93 -6.04 -3.13
C LEU A 98 -1.51 -7.46 -3.52
N VAL A 99 -0.24 -7.65 -3.87
CA VAL A 99 0.31 -8.98 -4.15
C VAL A 99 0.35 -9.77 -2.84
N GLU A 100 -0.17 -10.98 -2.89
CA GLU A 100 -0.32 -11.83 -1.71
C GLU A 100 1.02 -12.11 -1.04
N GLY A 101 1.11 -11.87 0.26
CA GLY A 101 2.33 -12.12 1.05
C GLY A 101 3.48 -11.14 0.77
N SER A 102 3.25 -10.08 -0.01
CA SER A 102 4.30 -9.10 -0.35
C SER A 102 4.68 -8.15 0.80
N LEU A 103 3.81 -8.05 1.81
CA LEU A 103 4.00 -7.21 3.01
C LEU A 103 3.71 -8.01 4.27
N SER A 104 4.49 -7.71 5.32
CA SER A 104 4.20 -8.13 6.69
C SER A 104 3.45 -7.00 7.39
N PHE A 105 2.36 -7.34 8.05
CA PHE A 105 1.56 -6.40 8.83
C PHE A 105 1.80 -6.67 10.31
N SER A 106 2.15 -5.64 11.08
CA SER A 106 2.16 -5.73 12.53
C SER A 106 0.76 -5.42 13.03
N GLU A 107 0.04 -6.47 13.44
CA GLU A 107 -1.18 -6.33 14.24
C GLU A 107 -0.75 -6.20 15.70
N GLU A 108 -0.48 -4.98 16.16
CA GLU A 108 -0.46 -4.71 17.60
C GLU A 108 -1.87 -4.29 18.00
N GLY A 109 -2.68 -5.28 18.33
CA GLY A 109 -3.88 -5.09 19.14
C GLY A 109 -3.53 -5.32 20.61
N ASP A 110 -3.68 -4.29 21.42
CA ASP A 110 -3.96 -4.41 22.85
C ASP A 110 -5.46 -4.08 23.05
#